data_AF-A0A1A9BMQ2-F1
#
_entry.id   AF-A0A1A9BMQ2-F1
#
_cell.length_a   1.000
_cell.length_b   1.000
_cell.length_c   1.000
_cell.angle_alpha   90.00
_cell.angle_beta   90.00
_cell.angle_gamma   90.00
#
_symmetry.space_group_name_H-M   'P 1'
#
loop_
_entity.id
_entity.type
_entity.pdbx_description
1 polymer ?
#
loop_
_entity_poly.entity_id
_entity_poly.type
_entity_poly.pdbx_seq_one_letter_code
_entity_poly.pdbx_strand_id
1 'polypeptide(L)'
;MAGYGLLDPLETLRGMSRNLDVPVGALARYVLARWASGGSGGLLEVGPVMVPRLWEPVAAAEEADSDEERLPAYHQLRQMIAWLKVPLDDPTVYPPQRD
;
A
#
# COMPACT_ATOMS: atom_id res chain seq x y z
N MET A 1 18.31 -14.48 1.31
CA MET A 1 18.52 -14.85 2.74
C MET A 1 19.92 -14.50 3.26
N ALA A 2 21.00 -14.59 2.48
CA ALA A 2 22.38 -14.50 3.00
C ALA A 2 22.86 -13.13 3.52
N GLY A 3 22.23 -12.00 3.16
CA GLY A 3 22.66 -10.66 3.61
C GLY A 3 22.01 -10.15 4.91
N TYR A 4 20.73 -10.45 5.13
CA TYR A 4 19.97 -9.93 6.28
C TYR A 4 20.30 -10.60 7.61
N GLY A 5 20.90 -11.80 7.60
CA GLY A 5 21.33 -12.48 8.82
C GLY A 5 22.56 -11.88 9.50
N LEU A 6 23.25 -10.94 8.83
CA LEU A 6 24.45 -10.28 9.33
C LEU A 6 24.19 -8.92 10.00
N LEU A 7 22.97 -8.39 9.87
CA LEU A 7 22.58 -7.13 10.49
C LEU A 7 22.13 -7.38 11.93
N ASP A 8 22.54 -6.55 12.89
CA ASP A 8 21.90 -6.52 14.21
C ASP A 8 20.59 -5.72 14.09
N PRO A 9 19.41 -6.37 14.06
CA PRO A 9 18.13 -5.68 13.89
C PRO A 9 17.80 -4.77 15.08
N LEU A 10 18.51 -4.93 16.20
CA LEU A 10 18.27 -4.15 17.41
C LEU A 10 18.98 -2.81 17.40
N GLU A 11 19.96 -2.57 16.53
CA GLU A 11 20.66 -1.30 16.47
C GLU A 11 19.69 -0.14 16.20
N THR A 12 18.89 -0.26 15.14
CA THR A 12 17.86 0.71 14.77
C THR A 12 16.77 0.79 15.84
N LEU A 13 16.30 -0.34 16.38
CA LEU A 13 15.22 -0.36 17.38
C LEU A 13 15.64 0.27 18.71
N ARG A 14 16.91 0.11 19.13
CA ARG A 14 17.46 0.80 20.31
C ARG A 14 17.53 2.31 20.08
N GLY A 15 17.87 2.76 18.86
CA GLY A 15 17.82 4.18 18.48
C GLY A 15 16.42 4.76 18.59
N MET A 16 15.44 4.09 17.98
CA MET A 16 14.03 4.49 18.04
C MET A 16 13.48 4.46 19.47
N SER A 17 13.85 3.44 20.27
CA SER A 17 13.45 3.31 21.66
C SER A 17 13.87 4.52 22.50
N ARG A 18 15.11 5.00 22.33
CA ARG A 18 15.60 6.20 23.03
C ARG A 18 14.89 7.47 22.58
N ASN A 19 14.60 7.60 21.29
CA ASN A 19 13.98 8.81 20.74
C ASN A 19 12.49 8.92 21.03
N LEU A 20 11.79 7.78 21.10
CA LEU A 20 10.33 7.72 21.27
C LEU A 20 9.92 7.42 22.71
N ASP A 21 10.88 7.11 23.59
CA ASP A 21 10.64 6.64 24.96
C ASP A 21 9.70 5.42 25.03
N VAL A 22 9.94 4.45 24.13
CA VAL A 22 9.15 3.21 24.00
C VAL A 22 10.07 2.00 24.17
N PRO A 23 9.67 0.94 24.91
CA PRO A 23 10.49 -0.26 25.04
C PRO A 23 10.79 -0.94 23.70
N VAL A 24 12.05 -1.36 23.50
CA VAL A 24 12.49 -2.08 22.28
C VAL A 24 11.58 -3.28 21.94
N GLY A 25 11.12 -4.02 22.95
CA GLY A 25 10.20 -5.15 22.75
C GLY A 25 8.83 -4.76 22.18
N ALA A 26 8.32 -3.57 22.52
CA ALA A 26 7.08 -3.05 21.96
C ALA A 26 7.26 -2.64 20.49
N LEU A 27 8.38 -2.00 20.17
CA LEU A 27 8.74 -1.65 18.78
C LEU A 27 8.93 -2.90 17.92
N ALA A 28 9.64 -3.91 18.43
CA ALA A 28 9.82 -5.18 17.73
C ALA A 28 8.48 -5.88 17.44
N ARG A 29 7.58 -5.93 18.44
CA ARG A 29 6.25 -6.52 18.27
C ARG A 29 5.42 -5.76 17.24
N TYR A 30 5.48 -4.43 17.26
CA TYR A 30 4.80 -3.59 16.28
C TYR A 30 5.32 -3.81 14.86
N VAL A 31 6.64 -3.77 14.66
CA VAL A 31 7.25 -3.99 13.33
C VAL A 31 6.93 -5.38 12.80
N LEU A 32 7.05 -6.42 13.63
CA LEU A 32 6.71 -7.78 13.24
C LEU A 32 5.21 -7.95 12.96
N ALA A 33 4.34 -7.35 13.76
CA ALA A 33 2.90 -7.38 13.51
C ALA A 33 2.54 -6.63 12.22
N ARG A 34 3.15 -5.46 11.97
CA ARG A 34 2.97 -4.68 10.73
C ARG A 34 3.52 -5.41 9.51
N TRP A 35 4.64 -6.10 9.64
CA TRP A 35 5.24 -6.87 8.55
C TRP A 35 4.46 -8.15 8.25
N ALA A 36 4.05 -8.90 9.28
CA ALA A 36 3.25 -10.11 9.12
C ALA A 36 1.83 -9.82 8.59
N SER A 37 1.21 -8.70 9.01
CA SER A 37 -0.02 -8.19 8.39
C SER A 37 0.22 -7.51 7.03
N GLY A 38 1.47 -7.14 6.76
CA GLY A 38 1.96 -6.55 5.53
C GLY A 38 2.32 -7.55 4.42
N GLY A 39 2.08 -8.86 4.62
CA GLY A 39 2.17 -9.85 3.54
C GLY A 39 1.23 -9.56 2.35
N SER A 40 0.23 -8.70 2.58
CA SER A 40 -0.65 -8.05 1.59
C SER A 40 -0.52 -6.51 1.62
N GLY A 41 0.61 -5.98 2.09
CA GLY A 41 0.85 -4.56 2.41
C GLY A 41 0.83 -3.64 1.19
N GLY A 42 1.24 -4.14 0.02
CA GLY A 42 1.08 -3.40 -1.24
C GLY A 42 -0.39 -3.17 -1.63
N LEU A 43 -1.30 -4.04 -1.17
CA LEU A 43 -2.75 -3.86 -1.33
C LEU A 43 -3.35 -3.02 -0.20
N LEU A 44 -2.72 -2.94 0.98
CA LEU A 44 -3.22 -2.21 2.16
C LEU A 44 -2.78 -0.74 2.26
N GLU A 45 -1.67 -0.35 1.63
CA GLU A 45 -1.33 1.08 1.43
C GLU A 45 -2.32 1.75 0.44
N VAL A 46 -2.97 0.96 -0.42
CA VAL A 46 -4.07 1.34 -1.33
C VAL A 46 -5.46 1.04 -0.69
N GLY A 47 -5.48 0.23 0.38
CA GLY A 47 -6.54 -0.73 0.69
C GLY A 47 -7.93 -0.21 1.04
N PRO A 48 -8.13 0.60 2.10
CA PRO A 48 -9.49 0.91 2.57
C PRO A 48 -10.19 2.02 1.78
N VAL A 49 -9.44 2.91 1.12
CA VAL A 49 -10.02 4.07 0.42
C VAL A 49 -10.10 3.85 -1.08
N MET A 50 -9.09 3.20 -1.67
CA MET A 50 -9.00 3.13 -3.12
C MET A 50 -9.79 1.99 -3.73
N VAL A 51 -9.85 0.83 -3.05
CA VAL A 51 -10.63 -0.32 -3.51
C VAL A 51 -12.12 0.00 -3.62
N PRO A 52 -12.78 0.63 -2.63
CA PRO A 52 -14.19 1.02 -2.77
C PRO A 52 -14.42 2.00 -3.93
N ARG A 53 -13.51 2.97 -4.12
CA ARG A 53 -13.60 3.95 -5.21
C ARG A 53 -13.41 3.31 -6.60
N LEU A 54 -12.52 2.34 -6.74
CA LEU A 54 -12.34 1.59 -7.99
C LEU A 54 -13.55 0.67 -8.27
N TRP A 55 -14.24 0.22 -7.22
CA TRP A 55 -15.40 -0.66 -7.35
C TRP A 55 -16.71 0.08 -7.68
N GLU A 56 -16.83 1.34 -7.27
CA GLU A 56 -18.05 2.16 -7.43
C GLU A 56 -18.60 2.20 -8.88
N PRO A 57 -17.78 2.43 -9.93
CA PRO A 57 -18.30 2.43 -11.31
C PRO A 57 -18.80 1.05 -11.76
N VAL A 58 -18.16 -0.02 -11.27
CA VAL A 58 -18.56 -1.40 -11.58
C VAL A 58 -19.89 -1.72 -10.90
N ALA A 59 -20.02 -1.37 -9.62
CA ALA A 59 -21.25 -1.59 -8.87
C ALA A 59 -22.45 -0.86 -9.50
N ALA A 60 -22.28 0.39 -9.93
CA ALA A 60 -23.33 1.16 -10.59
C ALA A 60 -23.75 0.54 -11.94
N ALA A 61 -22.79 0.07 -12.74
CA ALA A 61 -23.09 -0.58 -14.02
C ALA A 61 -23.78 -1.95 -13.83
N GLU A 62 -23.39 -2.71 -12.82
CA GLU A 62 -24.04 -3.99 -12.51
C GLU A 62 -25.45 -3.79 -11.94
N GLU A 63 -25.69 -2.72 -11.16
CA GLU A 63 -27.04 -2.39 -10.68
C GLU A 63 -27.97 -1.99 -11.82
N ALA A 64 -27.46 -1.35 -12.87
CA ALA A 64 -28.22 -1.02 -14.08
C ALA A 64 -28.46 -2.24 -15.01
N ASP A 65 -27.72 -3.34 -14.81
CA ASP A 65 -27.73 -4.57 -15.62
C ASP A 65 -27.75 -4.34 -17.14
N SER A 66 -26.97 -3.35 -17.60
CA SER A 66 -26.94 -2.93 -19.00
C SER A 66 -25.52 -2.93 -19.55
N ASP A 67 -25.36 -3.56 -20.71
CA ASP A 67 -24.10 -3.55 -21.46
C ASP A 67 -23.72 -2.14 -21.92
N GLU A 68 -24.71 -1.26 -22.14
CA GLU A 68 -24.49 0.15 -22.48
C GLU A 68 -23.85 0.93 -21.32
N GLU A 69 -24.08 0.51 -20.07
CA GLU A 69 -23.52 1.12 -18.86
C GLU A 69 -22.18 0.48 -18.43
N ARG A 70 -21.98 -0.81 -18.77
CA ARG A 70 -20.71 -1.52 -18.52
C ARG A 70 -19.52 -0.92 -19.27
N LEU A 71 -19.73 -0.44 -20.51
CA LEU A 71 -18.65 0.13 -21.32
C LEU A 71 -18.12 1.48 -20.77
N PRO A 72 -18.97 2.46 -20.41
CA PRO A 72 -18.55 3.65 -19.67
C PRO A 72 -17.81 3.33 -18.36
N ALA A 73 -18.34 2.39 -17.56
CA ALA A 73 -17.71 1.97 -16.30
C ALA A 73 -16.30 1.39 -16.53
N TYR A 74 -16.11 0.57 -17.57
CA TYR A 74 -14.79 0.06 -17.96
C TYR A 74 -13.83 1.20 -18.32
N HIS A 75 -14.28 2.18 -19.11
CA HIS A 75 -13.44 3.32 -19.49
C HIS A 75 -12.99 4.14 -18.29
N GLN A 76 -13.90 4.39 -17.35
CA GLN A 76 -13.60 5.09 -16.10
C GLN A 76 -12.60 4.30 -15.25
N LEU A 77 -12.84 2.99 -15.05
CA LEU A 77 -11.95 2.12 -14.30
C LEU A 77 -10.55 2.07 -14.92
N ARG A 78 -10.47 1.95 -16.25
CA ARG A 78 -9.20 1.95 -16.99
C ARG A 78 -8.40 3.22 -16.76
N GLN A 79 -9.05 4.40 -16.74
CA GLN A 79 -8.38 5.67 -16.47
C GLN A 79 -7.85 5.74 -15.03
N MET A 80 -8.66 5.30 -14.05
CA MET A 80 -8.24 5.26 -12.64
C MET A 80 -7.03 4.34 -12.44
N ILE A 81 -7.04 3.17 -13.06
CA ILE A 81 -5.90 2.22 -13.02
C ILE A 81 -4.68 2.79 -13.75
N ALA A 82 -4.86 3.49 -14.87
CA ALA A 82 -3.75 4.10 -15.60
C ALA A 82 -2.98 5.09 -14.71
N TRP A 83 -3.67 5.89 -13.90
CA TRP A 83 -3.04 6.79 -12.93
C TRP A 83 -2.25 6.06 -11.85
N LEU A 84 -2.75 4.91 -11.38
CA LEU A 84 -2.03 4.06 -10.41
C LEU A 84 -0.78 3.40 -11.02
N LYS A 85 -0.78 3.18 -12.34
CA LYS A 85 0.35 2.58 -13.06
C LYS A 85 1.53 3.54 -13.26
N VAL A 86 1.28 4.85 -13.38
CA VAL A 86 2.32 5.87 -13.64
C VAL A 86 3.54 5.75 -12.69
N PRO A 87 3.40 5.77 -11.35
CA PRO A 87 4.56 5.61 -10.46
C PRO A 87 5.24 4.24 -10.51
N LEU A 88 4.53 3.21 -10.97
CA LEU A 88 5.07 1.86 -11.08
C LEU A 88 5.90 1.71 -12.36
N ASP A 89 5.47 2.36 -13.44
CA ASP A 89 6.13 2.33 -14.74
C ASP A 89 7.27 3.38 -14.83
N ASP A 90 7.17 4.49 -14.09
CA ASP A 90 8.22 5.51 -13.94
C ASP A 90 8.38 5.94 -12.46
N PRO A 91 9.33 5.33 -11.73
CA PRO A 91 9.58 5.63 -10.32
C PRO A 91 10.08 7.06 -10.06
N THR A 92 10.47 7.81 -11.10
CA THR A 92 11.02 9.17 -10.95
C THR A 92 9.94 10.25 -10.87
N VAL A 93 8.68 9.89 -11.13
CA VAL A 93 7.54 10.81 -11.14
C VAL A 93 7.19 11.34 -9.74
N TYR A 94 7.57 10.62 -8.68
CA TYR A 94 7.46 11.11 -7.31
C TYR A 94 8.83 11.55 -6.79
N PRO A 95 9.01 12.83 -6.38
CA PRO A 95 10.26 13.26 -5.78
C PRO A 95 10.54 12.44 -4.51
N PRO A 96 11.82 12.17 -4.20
CA PRO A 96 12.18 11.41 -2.99
C PRO A 96 11.53 12.07 -1.77
N GLN A 97 10.67 11.33 -1.08
CA GLN A 97 10.13 11.77 0.20
C GLN A 97 11.32 11.83 1.16
N ARG A 98 11.68 13.06 1.56
CA ARG A 98 12.83 13.30 2.45
C ARG A 98 12.54 12.68 3.82
N ASP A 99 13.47 11.84 4.27
CA ASP A 99 13.56 11.27 5.61
C ASP A 99 13.60 12.35 6.71
#